data_AF-A0A3Q0RGQ4-F1
#
_entry.id   AF-A0A3Q0RGQ4-F1
#
_cell.length_a   1.000
_cell.length_b   1.000
_cell.length_c   1.000
_cell.angle_alpha   90.00
_cell.angle_beta   90.00
_cell.angle_gamma   90.00
#
_symmetry.space_group_name_H-M   'P 1'
#
loop_
_entity.id
_entity.type
_entity.pdbx_description
1 polymer ?
#
loop_
_entity_poly.entity_id
_entity_poly.type
_entity_poly.pdbx_seq_one_letter_code
_entity_poly.pdbx_strand_id
1 'polypeptide(L)'
;MDAQDQTSDQLQKQVQAVTEENLQLRDKYERLFTKVGHLETRLSHLATSNTDLSHRLVQSEEERLKIYKELVEEKIQTNKIREHYEEETFELKTKILNQEGVITELEIERDRLFRELESTGVSLRVKGKNGQDLTEEHATLKKNYQILVEAHNKELAKSGELTAELLALAQAQDALHRQLEEQHQCVKTTTEGLHGELDRVRALISHIFKSLLTASHSFSFIFLTQLLENQDEIKDKLEKMKSSYKEQQKKLEEKVVAMGKEHQEINRAMHISQQKLSEQSAALMCSQSQLKEVEEENSKLQLRLKELNEEYRARLVYYLEDLADYFDGLGESKSPSEQSKMRAFLDSMLQDVRLSYRVREEQLATAARSYKKRLQRITKTHHALLIAYRVQRDQILAKPENNLEPGPPEAHFSLEPTELKDAIEKELQQLRQDKARLEGQLQASRDQSHDKLKQLCEESCGDIRKQLREITEFQFFKQASFEKERALLLTRAAVAEAQVLELQNYTDNHLGRYEQEITHLRGLHGTVEEEGRSQSAHLAPH
;
A
#
# COMPACT_ATOMS: atom_id res chain seq x y z
N MET A 1 -156.34 2.32 61.79
CA MET A 1 -155.44 1.32 61.18
C MET A 1 -154.27 2.08 60.52
N ASP A 2 -153.75 3.12 61.19
CA ASP A 2 -153.11 4.28 60.53
C ASP A 2 -151.66 4.53 60.99
N ALA A 3 -151.15 3.79 61.98
CA ALA A 3 -149.78 3.92 62.47
C ALA A 3 -148.77 3.03 61.69
N GLN A 4 -149.27 1.98 61.03
CA GLN A 4 -148.46 1.07 60.20
C GLN A 4 -148.19 1.65 58.80
N ASP A 5 -149.15 2.41 58.24
CA ASP A 5 -148.96 3.06 56.93
C ASP A 5 -148.02 4.29 57.01
N GLN A 6 -148.07 5.08 58.09
CA GLN A 6 -147.15 6.23 58.25
C GLN A 6 -145.69 5.81 58.47
N THR A 7 -145.45 4.70 59.17
CA THR A 7 -144.11 4.14 59.38
C THR A 7 -143.56 3.49 58.11
N SER A 8 -144.42 2.83 57.33
CA SER A 8 -144.08 2.30 56.00
C SER A 8 -143.70 3.41 55.01
N ASP A 9 -144.48 4.51 54.96
CA ASP A 9 -144.20 5.66 54.08
C ASP A 9 -142.90 6.39 54.45
N GLN A 10 -142.59 6.51 55.75
CA GLN A 10 -141.37 7.15 56.22
C GLN A 10 -140.13 6.30 55.94
N LEU A 11 -140.23 4.97 56.10
CA LEU A 11 -139.19 4.02 55.69
C LEU A 11 -138.99 4.04 54.17
N GLN A 12 -140.07 4.11 53.37
CA GLN A 12 -139.97 4.17 51.92
C GLN A 12 -139.27 5.45 51.44
N LYS A 13 -139.53 6.60 52.08
CA LYS A 13 -138.81 7.86 51.80
C LYS A 13 -137.34 7.82 52.23
N GLN A 14 -137.02 7.20 53.37
CA GLN A 14 -135.63 7.00 53.80
C GLN A 14 -134.88 6.07 52.86
N VAL A 15 -135.51 4.99 52.41
CA VAL A 15 -134.93 4.08 51.40
C VAL A 15 -134.70 4.83 50.09
N GLN A 16 -135.65 5.65 49.62
CA GLN A 16 -135.47 6.48 48.43
C GLN A 16 -134.31 7.47 48.56
N ALA A 17 -134.23 8.22 49.67
CA ALA A 17 -133.14 9.15 49.93
C ALA A 17 -131.76 8.45 49.99
N VAL A 18 -131.69 7.28 50.65
CA VAL A 18 -130.47 6.47 50.69
C VAL A 18 -130.13 5.89 49.31
N THR A 19 -131.13 5.53 48.48
CA THR A 19 -130.86 5.09 47.10
C THR A 19 -130.36 6.22 46.21
N GLU A 20 -130.89 7.44 46.35
CA GLU A 20 -130.41 8.62 45.64
C GLU A 20 -129.01 9.02 46.09
N GLU A 21 -128.73 8.99 47.39
CA GLU A 21 -127.38 9.23 47.94
C GLU A 21 -126.37 8.19 47.44
N ASN A 22 -126.75 6.91 47.45
CA ASN A 22 -125.92 5.84 46.89
C ASN A 22 -125.68 6.03 45.38
N LEU A 23 -126.68 6.49 44.62
CA LEU A 23 -126.50 6.82 43.21
C LEU A 23 -125.52 7.98 43.02
N GLN A 24 -125.65 9.05 43.80
CA GLN A 24 -124.72 10.18 43.77
C GLN A 24 -123.29 9.79 44.18
N LEU A 25 -123.14 8.90 45.17
CA LEU A 25 -121.84 8.36 45.57
C LEU A 25 -121.23 7.48 44.48
N ARG A 26 -122.04 6.68 43.78
CA ARG A 26 -121.61 5.91 42.61
C ARG A 26 -121.14 6.82 41.49
N ASP A 27 -121.90 7.86 41.14
CA ASP A 27 -121.49 8.84 40.12
C ASP A 27 -120.19 9.56 40.50
N LYS A 28 -120.03 9.93 41.78
CA LYS A 28 -118.79 10.53 42.29
C LYS A 28 -117.63 9.54 42.23
N TYR A 29 -117.86 8.28 42.59
CA TYR A 29 -116.86 7.22 42.52
C TYR A 29 -116.43 6.96 41.07
N GLU A 30 -117.35 6.88 40.12
CA GLU A 30 -117.04 6.73 38.69
C GLU A 30 -116.25 7.93 38.13
N ARG A 31 -116.62 9.15 38.53
CA ARG A 31 -115.84 10.36 38.16
C ARG A 31 -114.44 10.38 38.78
N LEU A 32 -114.27 9.87 40.00
CA LEU A 32 -112.96 9.74 40.62
C LEU A 32 -112.15 8.63 39.95
N PHE A 33 -112.77 7.48 39.66
CA PHE A 33 -112.14 6.35 38.99
C PHE A 33 -111.63 6.73 37.60
N THR A 34 -112.47 7.42 36.81
CA THR A 34 -112.04 7.95 35.51
C THR A 34 -110.87 8.93 35.67
N LYS A 35 -110.91 9.88 36.61
CA LYS A 35 -109.77 10.79 36.88
C LYS A 35 -108.50 10.04 37.27
N VAL A 36 -108.60 9.00 38.10
CA VAL A 36 -107.45 8.15 38.47
C VAL A 36 -106.88 7.47 37.23
N GLY A 37 -107.71 6.89 36.37
CA GLY A 37 -107.24 6.29 35.10
C GLY A 37 -106.58 7.32 34.16
N HIS A 38 -107.08 8.57 34.11
CA HIS A 38 -106.42 9.65 33.35
C HIS A 38 -105.05 10.05 33.95
N LEU A 39 -104.92 10.02 35.28
CA LEU A 39 -103.64 10.30 35.95
C LEU A 39 -102.66 9.14 35.77
N GLU A 40 -103.12 7.89 35.85
CA GLU A 40 -102.30 6.70 35.60
C GLU A 40 -101.76 6.70 34.17
N THR A 41 -102.60 6.93 33.17
CA THR A 41 -102.16 7.02 31.76
C THR A 41 -101.17 8.17 31.55
N ARG A 42 -101.42 9.36 32.12
CA ARG A 42 -100.45 10.46 32.09
C ARG A 42 -99.14 10.12 32.78
N LEU A 43 -99.18 9.39 33.89
CA LEU A 43 -97.98 8.96 34.60
C LEU A 43 -97.19 7.93 33.77
N SER A 44 -97.86 6.98 33.11
CA SER A 44 -97.23 6.05 32.18
C SER A 44 -96.60 6.77 30.98
N HIS A 45 -97.29 7.78 30.41
CA HIS A 45 -96.72 8.62 29.35
C HIS A 45 -95.53 9.44 29.81
N LEU A 46 -95.59 10.01 31.03
CA LEU A 46 -94.46 10.72 31.61
C LEU A 46 -93.27 9.78 31.84
N ALA A 47 -93.52 8.57 32.38
CA ALA A 47 -92.48 7.57 32.60
C ALA A 47 -91.79 7.16 31.29
N THR A 48 -92.56 6.88 30.23
CA THR A 48 -92.02 6.55 28.90
C THR A 48 -91.25 7.70 28.27
N SER A 49 -91.77 8.94 28.34
CA SER A 49 -91.04 10.11 27.85
C SER A 49 -89.75 10.36 28.62
N ASN A 50 -89.73 10.11 29.94
CA ASN A 50 -88.55 10.26 30.78
C ASN A 50 -87.48 9.20 30.44
N THR A 51 -87.89 7.95 30.20
CA THR A 51 -86.97 6.90 29.74
C THR A 51 -86.40 7.21 28.36
N ASP A 52 -87.23 7.71 27.43
CA ASP A 52 -86.78 8.07 26.07
C ASP A 52 -85.79 9.24 26.10
N LEU A 53 -86.06 10.28 26.91
CA LEU A 53 -85.14 11.41 27.10
C LEU A 53 -83.82 10.96 27.75
N SER A 54 -83.88 10.09 28.76
CA SER A 54 -82.69 9.54 29.40
C SER A 54 -81.83 8.74 28.42
N HIS A 55 -82.46 7.91 27.57
CA HIS A 55 -81.75 7.17 26.53
C HIS A 55 -81.09 8.09 25.50
N ARG A 56 -81.81 9.12 25.02
CA ARG A 56 -81.24 10.11 24.09
C ARG A 56 -80.08 10.88 24.69
N LEU A 57 -80.16 11.24 25.98
CA LEU A 57 -79.06 11.90 26.68
C LEU A 57 -77.82 11.00 26.72
N VAL A 58 -77.97 9.73 27.10
CA VAL A 58 -76.87 8.75 27.11
C VAL A 58 -76.24 8.61 25.74
N GLN A 59 -77.04 8.47 24.68
CA GLN A 59 -76.54 8.41 23.30
C GLN A 59 -75.75 9.66 22.91
N SER A 60 -76.25 10.85 23.26
CA SER A 60 -75.55 12.10 22.97
C SER A 60 -74.21 12.22 23.73
N GLU A 61 -74.14 11.68 24.95
CA GLU A 61 -72.90 11.64 25.72
C GLU A 61 -71.90 10.63 25.13
N GLU A 62 -72.37 9.46 24.69
CA GLU A 62 -71.55 8.47 23.99
C GLU A 62 -70.96 9.02 22.68
N GLU A 63 -71.78 9.70 21.86
CA GLU A 63 -71.34 10.37 20.64
C GLU A 63 -70.32 11.46 20.95
N ARG A 64 -70.56 12.28 21.98
CA ARG A 64 -69.62 13.33 22.41
C ARG A 64 -68.29 12.72 22.86
N LEU A 65 -68.30 11.63 23.62
CA LEU A 65 -67.09 10.93 24.04
C LEU A 65 -66.35 10.32 22.85
N LYS A 66 -67.08 9.79 21.86
CA LYS A 66 -66.50 9.27 20.62
C LYS A 66 -65.77 10.37 19.85
N ILE A 67 -66.38 11.55 19.71
CA ILE A 67 -65.74 12.71 19.05
C ILE A 67 -64.50 13.17 19.84
N TYR A 68 -64.56 13.24 21.17
CA TYR A 68 -63.38 13.59 21.97
C TYR A 68 -62.25 12.57 21.84
N LYS A 69 -62.58 11.28 21.75
CA LYS A 69 -61.60 10.23 21.50
C LYS A 69 -60.93 10.40 20.14
N GLU A 70 -61.72 10.58 19.07
CA GLU A 70 -61.21 10.81 17.71
C GLU A 70 -60.34 12.07 17.65
N LEU A 71 -60.75 13.17 18.31
CA LEU A 71 -59.95 14.40 18.39
C LEU A 71 -58.59 14.19 19.08
N VAL A 72 -58.56 13.41 20.16
CA VAL A 72 -57.31 13.08 20.86
C VAL A 72 -56.43 12.18 19.99
N GLU A 73 -57.00 11.20 19.31
CA GLU A 73 -56.27 10.33 18.38
C GLU A 73 -55.65 11.13 17.23
N GLU A 74 -56.41 12.04 16.60
CA GLU A 74 -55.91 12.96 15.58
C GLU A 74 -54.79 13.87 16.11
N LYS A 75 -54.91 14.37 17.35
CA LYS A 75 -53.87 15.18 17.97
C LYS A 75 -52.59 14.39 18.22
N ILE A 76 -52.71 13.13 18.62
CA ILE A 76 -51.58 12.21 18.78
C ILE A 76 -50.93 11.94 17.43
N GLN A 77 -51.72 11.65 16.37
CA GLN A 77 -51.19 11.43 15.02
C GLN A 77 -50.48 12.67 14.48
N THR A 78 -51.07 13.85 14.65
CA THR A 78 -50.46 15.14 14.26
C THR A 78 -49.13 15.35 14.99
N ASN A 79 -49.06 15.07 16.30
CA ASN A 79 -47.83 15.19 17.06
C ASN A 79 -46.77 14.18 16.60
N LYS A 80 -47.14 12.92 16.31
CA LYS A 80 -46.22 11.91 15.77
C LYS A 80 -45.63 12.33 14.43
N ILE A 81 -46.45 12.89 13.54
CA ILE A 81 -45.99 13.41 12.25
C ILE A 81 -45.04 14.59 12.46
N ARG A 82 -45.35 15.51 13.39
CA ARG A 82 -44.46 16.62 13.72
C ARG A 82 -43.11 16.15 14.28
N GLU A 83 -43.12 15.18 15.20
CA GLU A 83 -41.91 14.59 15.78
C GLU A 83 -41.02 13.97 14.69
N HIS A 84 -41.61 13.19 13.77
CA HIS A 84 -40.89 12.64 12.63
C HIS A 84 -40.26 13.74 11.75
N TYR A 85 -40.98 14.82 11.46
CA TYR A 85 -40.42 15.93 10.70
C TYR A 85 -39.29 16.65 11.44
N GLU A 86 -39.39 16.80 12.77
CA GLU A 86 -38.34 17.39 13.60
C GLU A 86 -37.08 16.50 13.62
N GLU A 87 -37.24 15.18 13.71
CA GLU A 87 -36.17 14.19 13.61
C GLU A 87 -35.47 14.25 12.25
N GLU A 88 -36.22 14.18 11.14
CA GLU A 88 -35.67 14.29 9.79
C GLU A 88 -34.95 15.61 9.58
N THR A 89 -35.50 16.72 10.10
CA THR A 89 -34.87 18.04 10.02
C THR A 89 -33.55 18.07 10.78
N PHE A 90 -33.47 17.44 11.95
CA PHE A 90 -32.25 17.34 12.73
C PHE A 90 -31.20 16.48 12.03
N GLU A 91 -31.60 15.33 11.47
CA GLU A 91 -30.70 14.48 10.68
C GLU A 91 -30.14 15.19 9.45
N LEU A 92 -31.00 15.88 8.70
CA LEU A 92 -30.59 16.64 7.51
C LEU A 92 -29.65 17.77 7.89
N LYS A 93 -29.94 18.52 8.97
CA LYS A 93 -29.06 19.56 9.47
C LYS A 93 -27.69 19.02 9.88
N THR A 94 -27.65 17.84 10.51
CA THR A 94 -26.41 17.16 10.88
C THR A 94 -25.62 16.74 9.64
N LYS A 95 -26.28 16.21 8.61
CA LYS A 95 -25.65 15.87 7.32
C LYS A 95 -25.08 17.10 6.62
N ILE A 96 -25.81 18.22 6.61
CA ILE A 96 -25.35 19.49 6.04
C ILE A 96 -24.09 19.98 6.76
N LEU A 97 -24.08 20.02 8.09
CA LEU A 97 -22.90 20.45 8.85
C LEU A 97 -21.67 19.57 8.59
N ASN A 98 -21.87 18.25 8.47
CA ASN A 98 -20.78 17.34 8.13
C ASN A 98 -20.26 17.59 6.71
N GLN A 99 -21.15 17.84 5.74
CA GLN A 99 -20.76 18.18 4.37
C GLN A 99 -20.04 19.52 4.29
N GLU A 100 -20.49 20.54 5.03
CA GLU A 100 -19.80 21.82 5.16
C GLU A 100 -18.38 21.63 5.71
N GLY A 101 -18.20 20.77 6.73
CA GLY A 101 -16.88 20.39 7.25
C GLY A 101 -15.97 19.81 6.15
N VAL A 102 -16.46 18.81 5.41
CA VAL A 102 -15.70 18.21 4.29
C VAL A 102 -15.36 19.23 3.21
N ILE A 103 -16.28 20.14 2.88
CA ILE A 103 -16.02 21.21 1.89
C ILE A 103 -14.89 22.12 2.39
N THR A 104 -14.91 22.52 3.66
CA THR A 104 -13.82 23.37 4.21
C THR A 104 -12.47 22.66 4.19
N GLU A 105 -12.43 21.35 4.46
CA GLU A 105 -11.20 20.56 4.36
C GLU A 105 -10.67 20.52 2.92
N LEU A 106 -11.55 20.28 1.94
CA LEU A 106 -11.21 20.27 0.52
C LEU A 106 -10.75 21.66 0.03
N GLU A 107 -11.32 22.74 0.53
CA GLU A 107 -10.87 24.11 0.23
C GLU A 107 -9.45 24.38 0.75
N ILE A 108 -9.14 23.90 1.97
CA ILE A 108 -7.79 24.00 2.54
C ILE A 108 -6.79 23.19 1.72
N GLU A 109 -7.15 21.97 1.30
CA GLU A 109 -6.31 21.12 0.44
C GLU A 109 -6.08 21.76 -0.93
N ARG A 110 -7.13 22.30 -1.56
CA ARG A 110 -7.03 23.07 -2.81
C ARG A 110 -6.02 24.21 -2.66
N ASP A 111 -6.13 25.01 -1.61
CA ASP A 111 -5.25 26.17 -1.40
C ASP A 111 -3.80 25.75 -1.14
N ARG A 112 -3.60 24.62 -0.46
CA ARG A 112 -2.28 24.02 -0.29
C ARG A 112 -1.68 23.61 -1.64
N LEU A 113 -2.42 22.85 -2.44
CA LEU A 113 -1.96 22.40 -3.76
C LEU A 113 -1.70 23.58 -4.69
N PHE A 114 -2.52 24.63 -4.61
CA PHE A 114 -2.32 25.85 -5.38
C PHE A 114 -0.99 26.53 -5.03
N ARG A 115 -0.68 26.69 -3.73
CA ARG A 115 0.62 27.21 -3.27
C ARG A 115 1.80 26.35 -3.72
N GLU A 116 1.66 25.02 -3.66
CA GLU A 116 2.70 24.10 -4.13
C GLU A 116 2.91 24.24 -5.65
N LEU A 117 1.83 24.36 -6.42
CA LEU A 117 1.88 24.59 -7.86
C LEU A 117 2.53 25.94 -8.22
N GLU A 118 2.21 27.01 -7.50
CA GLU A 118 2.87 28.30 -7.68
C GLU A 118 4.38 28.22 -7.37
N SER A 119 4.76 27.54 -6.27
CA SER A 119 6.17 27.38 -5.89
C SER A 119 6.98 26.59 -6.92
N THR A 120 6.40 25.52 -7.47
CA THR A 120 7.03 24.70 -8.52
C THR A 120 7.09 25.47 -9.84
N GLY A 121 6.06 26.25 -10.17
CA GLY A 121 6.05 27.15 -11.32
C GLY A 121 7.15 28.21 -11.24
N VAL A 122 7.39 28.80 -10.07
CA VAL A 122 8.52 29.73 -9.86
C VAL A 122 9.86 29.02 -10.02
N SER A 123 10.03 27.83 -9.43
CA SER A 123 11.26 27.04 -9.55
C SER A 123 11.58 26.65 -11.00
N LEU A 124 10.56 26.24 -11.77
CA LEU A 124 10.70 25.95 -13.20
C LEU A 124 11.10 27.19 -14.00
N ARG A 125 10.50 28.35 -13.71
CA ARG A 125 10.86 29.62 -14.37
C ARG A 125 12.32 29.99 -14.10
N VAL A 126 12.80 29.81 -12.86
CA VAL A 126 14.21 30.03 -12.50
C VAL A 126 15.12 29.06 -13.25
N LYS A 127 14.80 27.75 -13.25
CA LYS A 127 15.57 26.76 -14.02
C LYS A 127 15.58 27.05 -15.52
N GLY A 128 14.47 27.54 -16.07
CA GLY A 128 14.37 27.96 -17.46
C GLY A 128 15.30 29.13 -17.79
N LYS A 129 15.35 30.16 -16.93
CA LYS A 129 16.30 31.27 -17.06
C LYS A 129 17.75 30.80 -17.00
N ASN A 130 18.10 30.00 -15.99
CA ASN A 130 19.46 29.47 -15.85
C ASN A 130 19.87 28.62 -17.07
N GLY A 131 18.94 27.85 -17.63
CA GLY A 131 19.17 27.08 -18.86
C GLY A 131 19.44 27.99 -20.05
N GLN A 132 18.67 29.08 -20.19
CA GLN A 132 18.89 30.08 -21.23
C GLN A 132 20.26 30.75 -21.06
N ASP A 133 20.60 31.21 -19.87
CA ASP A 133 21.90 31.83 -19.55
C ASP A 133 23.05 30.88 -19.92
N LEU A 134 22.96 29.59 -19.55
CA LEU A 134 23.96 28.58 -19.88
C LEU A 134 24.08 28.35 -21.40
N THR A 135 22.98 28.37 -22.15
CA THR A 135 23.03 28.28 -23.62
C THR A 135 23.68 29.49 -24.26
N GLU A 136 23.46 30.69 -23.72
CA GLU A 136 24.10 31.92 -24.15
C GLU A 136 25.62 31.88 -23.86
N GLU A 137 26.02 31.41 -22.67
CA GLU A 137 27.42 31.16 -22.32
C GLU A 137 28.08 30.13 -23.26
N HIS A 138 27.42 29.01 -23.55
CA HIS A 138 27.95 28.03 -24.52
C HIS A 138 28.08 28.61 -25.93
N ALA A 139 27.14 29.45 -26.37
CA ALA A 139 27.20 30.11 -27.67
C ALA A 139 28.37 31.09 -27.74
N THR A 140 28.59 31.90 -26.70
CA THR A 140 29.73 32.83 -26.62
C THR A 140 31.06 32.06 -26.59
N LEU A 141 31.15 30.99 -25.80
CA LEU A 141 32.34 30.15 -25.72
C LEU A 141 32.66 29.48 -27.06
N LYS A 142 31.65 28.94 -27.76
CA LYS A 142 31.80 28.37 -29.11
C LYS A 142 32.34 29.41 -30.09
N LYS A 143 31.83 30.64 -30.04
CA LYS A 143 32.32 31.75 -30.88
C LYS A 143 33.77 32.10 -30.56
N ASN A 144 34.15 32.12 -29.29
CA ASN A 144 35.54 32.36 -28.86
C ASN A 144 36.49 31.26 -29.38
N TYR A 145 36.09 29.98 -29.30
CA TYR A 145 36.88 28.89 -29.86
C TYR A 145 37.02 28.97 -31.38
N GLN A 146 35.97 29.38 -32.10
CA GLN A 146 36.06 29.60 -33.55
C GLN A 146 37.09 30.67 -33.89
N ILE A 147 37.06 31.81 -33.19
CA ILE A 147 38.05 32.89 -33.37
C ILE A 147 39.48 32.38 -33.07
N LEU A 148 39.65 31.58 -32.01
CA LEU A 148 40.94 31.00 -31.65
C LEU A 148 41.47 30.03 -32.72
N VAL A 149 40.60 29.19 -33.29
CA VAL A 149 40.94 28.28 -34.39
C VAL A 149 41.34 29.07 -35.64
N GLU A 150 40.61 30.13 -35.99
CA GLU A 150 40.98 31.00 -37.11
C GLU A 150 42.34 31.67 -36.90
N ALA A 151 42.62 32.15 -35.68
CA ALA A 151 43.92 32.72 -35.33
C ALA A 151 45.05 31.69 -35.41
N HIS A 152 44.81 30.47 -34.90
CA HIS A 152 45.77 29.37 -34.99
C HIS A 152 46.06 28.97 -36.44
N ASN A 153 45.04 28.88 -37.29
CA ASN A 153 45.21 28.59 -38.72
C ASN A 153 46.01 29.67 -39.45
N LYS A 154 45.79 30.95 -39.12
CA LYS A 154 46.59 32.06 -39.65
C LYS A 154 48.06 31.94 -39.24
N GLU A 155 48.33 31.55 -38.00
CA GLU A 155 49.71 31.37 -37.53
C GLU A 155 50.37 30.15 -38.18
N LEU A 156 49.63 29.06 -38.38
CA LEU A 156 50.09 27.90 -39.14
C LEU A 156 50.44 28.29 -40.59
N ALA A 157 49.61 29.09 -41.24
CA ALA A 157 49.89 29.58 -42.59
C ALA A 157 51.20 30.38 -42.65
N LYS A 158 51.39 31.34 -41.73
CA LYS A 158 52.66 32.09 -41.61
C LYS A 158 53.85 31.19 -41.30
N SER A 159 53.69 30.20 -40.42
CA SER A 159 54.76 29.25 -40.12
C SER A 159 55.12 28.41 -41.34
N GLY A 160 54.13 28.03 -42.16
CA GLY A 160 54.33 27.34 -43.43
C GLY A 160 55.07 28.22 -44.45
N GLU A 161 54.71 29.50 -44.55
CA GLU A 161 55.43 30.49 -45.38
C GLU A 161 56.90 30.62 -44.94
N LEU A 162 57.15 30.80 -43.64
CA LEU A 162 58.51 30.87 -43.10
C LEU A 162 59.30 29.58 -43.36
N THR A 163 58.65 28.42 -43.22
CA THR A 163 59.30 27.13 -43.52
C THR A 163 59.67 27.03 -45.00
N ALA A 164 58.82 27.53 -45.91
CA ALA A 164 59.10 27.57 -47.34
C ALA A 164 60.24 28.54 -47.68
N GLU A 165 60.29 29.72 -47.04
CA GLU A 165 61.39 30.68 -47.17
C GLU A 165 62.72 30.08 -46.71
N LEU A 166 62.74 29.39 -45.57
CA LEU A 166 63.92 28.70 -45.05
C LEU A 166 64.39 27.58 -45.99
N LEU A 167 63.46 26.82 -46.57
CA LEU A 167 63.76 25.81 -47.59
C LEU A 167 64.37 26.43 -48.85
N ALA A 168 63.81 27.55 -49.34
CA ALA A 168 64.34 28.26 -50.49
C ALA A 168 65.76 28.81 -50.22
N LEU A 169 66.00 29.34 -49.02
CA LEU A 169 67.33 29.77 -48.56
C LEU A 169 68.32 28.61 -48.51
N ALA A 170 67.94 27.46 -47.95
CA ALA A 170 68.77 26.26 -47.93
C ALA A 170 69.09 25.78 -49.36
N GLN A 171 68.10 25.75 -50.25
CA GLN A 171 68.30 25.40 -51.67
C GLN A 171 69.22 26.40 -52.39
N ALA A 172 69.12 27.69 -52.09
CA ALA A 172 70.02 28.72 -52.63
C ALA A 172 71.44 28.55 -52.09
N GLN A 173 71.60 28.20 -50.81
CA GLN A 173 72.88 27.86 -50.20
C GLN A 173 73.50 26.62 -50.85
N ASP A 174 72.72 25.56 -51.07
CA ASP A 174 73.16 24.35 -51.78
C ASP A 174 73.56 24.65 -53.23
N ALA A 175 72.85 25.55 -53.92
CA ALA A 175 73.20 25.99 -55.27
C ALA A 175 74.52 26.77 -55.30
N LEU A 176 74.78 27.63 -54.32
CA LEU A 176 76.05 28.32 -54.16
C LEU A 176 77.20 27.33 -53.85
N HIS A 177 76.94 26.32 -53.00
CA HIS A 177 77.91 25.25 -52.76
C HIS A 177 78.24 24.48 -54.04
N ARG A 178 77.23 24.13 -54.85
CA ARG A 178 77.46 23.50 -56.18
C ARG A 178 78.29 24.39 -57.10
N GLN A 179 78.03 25.70 -57.16
CA GLN A 179 78.85 26.63 -57.96
C GLN A 179 80.29 26.73 -57.46
N LEU A 180 80.51 26.72 -56.14
CA LEU A 180 81.85 26.69 -55.54
C LEU A 180 82.58 25.39 -55.90
N GLU A 181 81.88 24.25 -55.85
CA GLU A 181 82.41 22.94 -56.22
C GLU A 181 82.76 22.87 -57.72
N GLU A 182 81.92 23.42 -58.60
CA GLU A 182 82.17 23.53 -60.05
C GLU A 182 83.40 24.41 -60.36
N GLN A 183 83.57 25.53 -59.65
CA GLN A 183 84.78 26.37 -59.73
C GLN A 183 86.03 25.61 -59.26
N HIS A 184 85.92 24.84 -58.17
CA HIS A 184 86.99 23.96 -57.71
C HIS A 184 87.29 22.82 -58.70
N GLN A 185 86.29 22.28 -59.40
CA GLN A 185 86.48 21.29 -60.47
C GLN A 185 87.16 21.89 -61.71
N CYS A 186 86.82 23.12 -62.10
CA CYS A 186 87.53 23.85 -63.15
C CYS A 186 89.03 24.03 -62.81
N VAL A 187 89.36 24.33 -61.56
CA VAL A 187 90.76 24.38 -61.08
C VAL A 187 91.41 22.99 -61.10
N LYS A 188 90.71 21.94 -60.67
CA LYS A 188 91.20 20.55 -60.71
C LYS A 188 91.55 20.08 -62.13
N THR A 189 90.76 20.42 -63.15
CA THR A 189 91.05 20.05 -64.55
C THR A 189 92.35 20.67 -65.11
N THR A 190 92.88 21.74 -64.51
CA THR A 190 94.20 22.31 -64.86
C THR A 190 95.36 21.64 -64.12
N THR A 191 95.10 20.84 -63.10
CA THR A 191 96.12 20.16 -62.27
C THR A 191 96.11 18.63 -62.38
N GLU A 192 95.12 18.04 -63.05
CA GLU A 192 94.98 16.58 -63.26
C GLU A 192 95.85 16.01 -64.40
N GLY A 193 96.70 16.83 -65.03
CA GLY A 193 97.68 16.39 -66.03
C GLY A 193 98.95 15.72 -65.48
N LEU A 194 99.16 15.70 -64.16
CA LEU A 194 100.42 15.21 -63.55
C LEU A 194 100.26 14.09 -62.51
N HIS A 195 99.05 13.64 -62.15
CA HIS A 195 98.84 12.65 -61.06
C HIS A 195 98.48 11.22 -61.52
N GLY A 196 98.24 10.98 -62.82
CA GLY A 196 97.87 9.66 -63.37
C GLY A 196 99.00 8.61 -63.48
N GLU A 197 100.22 8.97 -63.08
CA GLU A 197 101.41 8.09 -63.07
C GLU A 197 101.67 7.46 -61.67
N LEU A 198 101.20 8.06 -60.57
CA LEU A 198 101.50 7.57 -59.20
C LEU A 198 100.54 6.48 -58.69
N ASP A 199 99.34 6.36 -59.26
CA ASP A 199 98.35 5.34 -58.84
C ASP A 199 98.52 3.98 -59.53
N ARG A 200 99.39 3.86 -60.53
CA ARG A 200 99.76 2.57 -61.14
C ARG A 200 100.82 1.81 -60.34
N VAL A 201 101.59 2.49 -59.49
CA VAL A 201 102.61 1.88 -58.62
C VAL A 201 102.01 1.39 -57.29
N ARG A 202 100.87 1.95 -56.85
CA ARG A 202 100.17 1.55 -55.62
C ARG A 202 99.43 0.20 -55.74
N ALA A 203 99.02 -0.20 -56.95
CA ALA A 203 98.31 -1.45 -57.21
C ALA A 203 99.20 -2.71 -57.25
N LEU A 204 100.53 -2.55 -57.33
CA LEU A 204 101.50 -3.66 -57.34
C LEU A 204 101.98 -4.07 -55.93
N ILE A 205 101.66 -3.29 -54.90
CA ILE A 205 102.10 -3.53 -53.51
C ILE A 205 101.06 -4.33 -52.69
N SER A 206 99.82 -4.44 -53.17
CA SER A 206 98.75 -5.17 -52.47
C SER A 206 98.78 -6.71 -52.63
N HIS A 207 99.77 -7.29 -53.33
CA HIS A 207 99.86 -8.74 -53.56
C HIS A 207 100.88 -9.49 -52.66
N ILE A 208 101.54 -8.85 -51.68
CA ILE A 208 102.62 -9.53 -50.91
C ILE A 208 102.30 -9.90 -49.45
N PHE A 209 101.20 -9.47 -48.82
CA PHE A 209 100.96 -9.84 -47.41
C PHE A 209 99.69 -10.66 -47.17
N LYS A 210 99.84 -11.97 -47.42
CA LYS A 210 99.08 -13.01 -46.74
C LYS A 210 100.05 -13.70 -45.76
N SER A 211 99.89 -13.47 -44.46
CA SER A 211 100.32 -14.33 -43.33
C SER A 211 100.65 -13.51 -42.07
N LEU A 212 99.81 -13.58 -41.02
CA LEU A 212 100.22 -14.08 -39.70
C LEU A 212 99.03 -14.34 -38.76
N LEU A 213 98.87 -15.62 -38.45
CA LEU A 213 98.31 -16.31 -37.27
C LEU A 213 97.85 -15.54 -35.99
N THR A 214 96.63 -15.91 -35.55
CA THR A 214 96.13 -16.39 -34.22
C THR A 214 96.55 -15.76 -32.88
N ALA A 215 95.55 -15.60 -31.98
CA ALA A 215 95.51 -15.80 -30.51
C ALA A 215 94.51 -14.78 -29.90
N SER A 216 93.70 -14.97 -28.86
CA SER A 216 93.40 -16.03 -27.90
C SER A 216 92.11 -15.62 -27.13
N HIS A 217 91.51 -16.59 -26.45
CA HIS A 217 90.36 -16.47 -25.56
C HIS A 217 90.51 -15.48 -24.40
N SER A 218 89.42 -14.81 -24.02
CA SER A 218 88.97 -14.60 -22.63
C SER A 218 87.73 -13.72 -22.60
N PHE A 219 86.52 -14.27 -22.41
CA PHE A 219 85.34 -13.56 -21.85
C PHE A 219 84.16 -14.55 -21.72
N SER A 220 84.10 -15.32 -20.64
CA SER A 220 82.90 -16.13 -20.36
C SER A 220 82.72 -16.49 -18.87
N PHE A 221 82.98 -15.55 -17.96
CA PHE A 221 82.70 -15.80 -16.53
C PHE A 221 81.91 -14.68 -15.82
N ILE A 222 81.73 -13.51 -16.43
CA ILE A 222 80.93 -12.41 -15.84
C ILE A 222 79.48 -12.40 -16.37
N PHE A 223 79.23 -13.05 -17.52
CA PHE A 223 77.89 -13.10 -18.13
C PHE A 223 76.97 -14.16 -17.50
N LEU A 224 77.51 -15.16 -16.81
CA LEU A 224 76.74 -16.27 -16.23
C LEU A 224 76.18 -15.95 -14.83
N THR A 225 76.83 -15.07 -14.07
CA THR A 225 76.34 -14.63 -12.76
C THR A 225 75.17 -13.66 -12.85
N GLN A 226 75.17 -12.78 -13.86
CA GLN A 226 74.07 -11.83 -14.10
C GLN A 226 72.84 -12.47 -14.76
N LEU A 227 72.96 -13.71 -15.25
CA LEU A 227 71.85 -14.45 -15.86
C LEU A 227 71.10 -15.32 -14.83
N LEU A 228 71.77 -15.72 -13.73
CA LEU A 228 71.20 -16.55 -12.67
C LEU A 228 70.40 -15.73 -11.64
N GLU A 229 70.86 -14.54 -11.26
CA GLU A 229 70.14 -13.63 -10.33
C GLU A 229 68.80 -13.13 -10.92
N ASN A 230 68.70 -13.05 -12.25
CA ASN A 230 67.48 -12.63 -12.95
C ASN A 230 66.44 -13.77 -13.11
N GLN A 231 66.80 -15.02 -12.82
CA GLN A 231 65.92 -16.18 -13.03
C GLN A 231 64.75 -16.19 -12.05
N ASP A 232 65.00 -15.86 -10.78
CA ASP A 232 63.97 -15.79 -9.74
C ASP A 232 63.08 -14.55 -9.89
N GLU A 233 63.64 -13.40 -10.28
CA GLU A 233 62.84 -12.20 -10.59
C GLU A 233 61.88 -12.42 -11.77
N ILE A 234 62.35 -13.10 -12.83
CA ILE A 234 61.51 -13.43 -13.98
C ILE A 234 60.40 -14.38 -13.56
N LYS A 235 60.71 -15.37 -12.73
CA LYS A 235 59.73 -16.33 -12.19
C LYS A 235 58.67 -15.63 -11.35
N ASP A 236 59.06 -14.72 -10.46
CA ASP A 236 58.14 -13.90 -9.66
C ASP A 236 57.25 -13.00 -10.51
N LYS A 237 57.80 -12.35 -11.54
CA LYS A 237 57.02 -11.53 -12.50
C LYS A 237 56.02 -12.39 -13.26
N LEU A 238 56.38 -13.62 -13.63
CA LEU A 238 55.52 -14.58 -14.34
C LEU A 238 54.42 -15.14 -13.41
N GLU A 239 54.73 -15.38 -12.14
CA GLU A 239 53.76 -15.78 -11.11
C GLU A 239 52.73 -14.65 -10.84
N LYS A 240 53.20 -13.40 -10.74
CA LYS A 240 52.33 -12.20 -10.62
C LYS A 240 51.46 -12.00 -11.85
N MET A 241 52.00 -12.22 -13.05
CA MET A 241 51.24 -12.16 -14.29
C MET A 241 50.16 -13.26 -14.31
N LYS A 242 50.51 -14.49 -13.93
CA LYS A 242 49.59 -15.63 -13.85
C LYS A 242 48.48 -15.42 -12.81
N SER A 243 48.79 -14.86 -11.63
CA SER A 243 47.78 -14.53 -10.62
C SER A 243 46.84 -13.44 -11.11
N SER A 244 47.35 -12.41 -11.79
CA SER A 244 46.52 -11.35 -12.38
C SER A 244 45.56 -11.87 -13.46
N TYR A 245 46.01 -12.78 -14.34
CA TYR A 245 45.14 -13.41 -15.34
C TYR A 245 44.08 -14.33 -14.71
N LYS A 246 44.45 -15.10 -13.69
CA LYS A 246 43.48 -15.91 -12.93
C LYS A 246 42.41 -15.05 -12.26
N GLU A 247 42.80 -13.90 -11.72
CA GLU A 247 41.85 -12.98 -11.11
C GLU A 247 40.94 -12.31 -12.15
N GLN A 248 41.48 -11.92 -13.31
CA GLN A 248 40.69 -11.43 -14.44
C GLN A 248 39.71 -12.50 -14.96
N GLN A 249 40.15 -13.75 -15.09
CA GLN A 249 39.30 -14.88 -15.49
C GLN A 249 38.17 -15.09 -14.48
N LYS A 250 38.48 -15.11 -13.18
CA LYS A 250 37.48 -15.24 -12.12
C LYS A 250 36.45 -14.09 -12.16
N LYS A 251 36.90 -12.85 -12.36
CA LYS A 251 36.00 -11.68 -12.52
C LYS A 251 35.08 -11.81 -13.73
N LEU A 252 35.56 -12.38 -14.84
CA LEU A 252 34.73 -12.63 -16.02
C LEU A 252 33.71 -13.75 -15.76
N GLU A 253 34.13 -14.85 -15.12
CA GLU A 253 33.23 -15.94 -14.73
C GLU A 253 32.14 -15.46 -13.78
N GLU A 254 32.47 -14.65 -12.77
CA GLU A 254 31.52 -14.02 -11.85
C GLU A 254 30.52 -13.11 -12.59
N LYS A 255 30.99 -12.31 -13.57
CA LYS A 255 30.11 -11.48 -14.41
C LYS A 255 29.16 -12.32 -15.27
N VAL A 256 29.64 -13.41 -15.86
CA VAL A 256 28.79 -14.32 -16.66
C VAL A 256 27.73 -14.98 -15.80
N VAL A 257 28.08 -15.42 -14.58
CA VAL A 257 27.13 -15.98 -13.63
C VAL A 257 26.10 -14.94 -13.18
N ALA A 258 26.53 -13.70 -12.90
CA ALA A 258 25.64 -12.60 -12.54
C ALA A 258 24.64 -12.29 -13.67
N MET A 259 25.13 -12.10 -14.90
CA MET A 259 24.27 -11.88 -16.07
C MET A 259 23.32 -13.06 -16.32
N GLY A 260 23.76 -14.31 -16.08
CA GLY A 260 22.91 -15.50 -16.19
C GLY A 260 21.75 -15.51 -15.18
N LYS A 261 22.00 -15.07 -13.94
CA LYS A 261 20.95 -14.92 -12.91
C LYS A 261 19.97 -13.81 -13.26
N GLU A 262 20.48 -12.63 -13.65
CA GLU A 262 19.65 -11.51 -14.10
C GLU A 262 18.76 -11.91 -15.29
N HIS A 263 19.30 -12.62 -16.27
CA HIS A 263 18.52 -13.09 -17.41
C HIS A 263 17.41 -14.06 -17.01
N GLN A 264 17.67 -14.98 -16.08
CA GLN A 264 16.63 -15.87 -15.55
C GLN A 264 15.54 -15.09 -14.79
N GLU A 265 15.91 -14.09 -14.01
CA GLU A 265 14.96 -13.23 -13.29
C GLU A 265 14.10 -12.41 -14.26
N ILE A 266 14.70 -11.81 -15.29
CA ILE A 266 13.99 -11.10 -16.36
C ILE A 266 13.01 -12.05 -17.07
N ASN A 267 13.42 -13.28 -17.40
CA ASN A 267 12.53 -14.25 -18.05
C ASN A 267 11.37 -14.68 -17.14
N ARG A 268 11.60 -14.89 -15.83
CA ARG A 268 10.52 -15.18 -14.87
C ARG A 268 9.54 -14.01 -14.79
N ALA A 269 10.05 -12.78 -14.69
CA ALA A 269 9.21 -11.57 -14.67
C ALA A 269 8.40 -11.41 -15.96
N MET A 270 9.01 -11.71 -17.11
CA MET A 270 8.34 -11.71 -18.42
C MET A 270 7.19 -12.71 -18.47
N HIS A 271 7.39 -13.95 -18.01
CA HIS A 271 6.33 -14.96 -17.96
C HIS A 271 5.18 -14.56 -17.03
N ILE A 272 5.49 -14.00 -15.85
CA ILE A 272 4.47 -13.51 -14.91
C ILE A 272 3.68 -12.35 -15.55
N SER A 273 4.36 -11.42 -16.21
CA SER A 273 3.70 -10.32 -16.92
C SER A 273 2.80 -10.84 -18.06
N GLN A 274 3.29 -11.79 -18.84
CA GLN A 274 2.54 -12.42 -19.92
C GLN A 274 1.28 -13.15 -19.40
N GLN A 275 1.40 -13.88 -18.28
CA GLN A 275 0.26 -14.53 -17.64
C GLN A 275 -0.77 -13.50 -17.17
N LYS A 276 -0.34 -12.44 -16.47
CA LYS A 276 -1.22 -11.35 -16.04
C LYS A 276 -1.94 -10.68 -17.21
N LEU A 277 -1.23 -10.42 -18.32
CA LEU A 277 -1.82 -9.89 -19.54
C LEU A 277 -2.89 -10.84 -20.12
N SER A 278 -2.64 -12.15 -20.10
CA SER A 278 -3.62 -13.14 -20.57
C SER A 278 -4.87 -13.22 -19.68
N GLU A 279 -4.70 -13.15 -18.36
CA GLU A 279 -5.80 -13.12 -17.39
C GLU A 279 -6.65 -11.86 -17.55
N GLN A 280 -6.01 -10.69 -17.69
CA GLN A 280 -6.68 -9.42 -17.96
C GLN A 280 -7.41 -9.43 -19.31
N SER A 281 -6.79 -10.01 -20.34
CA SER A 281 -7.43 -10.15 -21.65
C SER A 281 -8.67 -11.04 -21.59
N ALA A 282 -8.60 -12.16 -20.87
CA ALA A 282 -9.75 -13.05 -20.68
C ALA A 282 -10.89 -12.37 -19.89
N ALA A 283 -10.57 -11.66 -18.81
CA ALA A 283 -11.56 -10.91 -18.04
C ALA A 283 -12.23 -9.80 -18.88
N LEU A 284 -11.44 -9.09 -19.70
CA LEU A 284 -11.95 -8.09 -20.64
C LEU A 284 -12.92 -8.72 -21.64
N MET A 285 -12.57 -9.85 -22.25
CA MET A 285 -13.45 -10.55 -23.20
C MET A 285 -14.78 -10.99 -22.57
N CYS A 286 -14.74 -11.53 -21.34
CA CYS A 286 -15.96 -11.87 -20.59
C CYS A 286 -16.83 -10.65 -20.29
N SER A 287 -16.22 -9.52 -19.93
CA SER A 287 -16.98 -8.28 -19.70
C SER A 287 -17.57 -7.72 -21.01
N GLN A 288 -16.84 -7.80 -22.12
CA GLN A 288 -17.32 -7.39 -23.43
C GLN A 288 -18.46 -8.26 -23.94
N SER A 289 -18.44 -9.57 -23.69
CA SER A 289 -19.58 -10.43 -24.06
C SER A 289 -20.83 -10.09 -23.24
N GLN A 290 -20.68 -9.84 -21.94
CA GLN A 290 -21.79 -9.40 -21.08
C GLN A 290 -22.36 -8.05 -21.52
N LEU A 291 -21.51 -7.10 -21.93
CA LEU A 291 -21.97 -5.82 -22.47
C LEU A 291 -22.79 -6.02 -23.76
N LYS A 292 -22.31 -6.85 -24.69
CA LYS A 292 -23.05 -7.18 -25.92
C LYS A 292 -24.40 -7.84 -25.63
N GLU A 293 -24.46 -8.78 -24.68
CA GLU A 293 -25.71 -9.41 -24.26
C GLU A 293 -26.71 -8.38 -23.73
N VAL A 294 -26.26 -7.44 -22.89
CA VAL A 294 -27.11 -6.36 -22.37
C VAL A 294 -27.53 -5.37 -23.46
N GLU A 295 -26.65 -5.06 -24.41
CA GLU A 295 -26.97 -4.24 -25.59
C GLU A 295 -28.05 -4.89 -26.47
N GLU A 296 -27.93 -6.21 -26.71
CA GLU A 296 -28.95 -6.98 -27.44
C GLU A 296 -30.28 -7.01 -26.68
N GLU A 297 -30.27 -7.23 -25.36
CA GLU A 297 -31.47 -7.14 -24.53
C GLU A 297 -32.11 -5.74 -24.58
N ASN A 298 -31.30 -4.68 -24.54
CA ASN A 298 -31.79 -3.30 -24.66
C ASN A 298 -32.44 -3.07 -26.03
N SER A 299 -31.82 -3.54 -27.13
CA SER A 299 -32.40 -3.44 -28.47
C SER A 299 -33.72 -4.20 -28.59
N LYS A 300 -33.83 -5.40 -28.00
CA LYS A 300 -35.06 -6.20 -27.94
C LYS A 300 -36.16 -5.47 -27.17
N LEU A 301 -35.83 -4.90 -26.01
CA LEU A 301 -36.78 -4.13 -25.19
C LEU A 301 -37.24 -2.85 -25.91
N GLN A 302 -36.34 -2.15 -26.61
CA GLN A 302 -36.70 -0.98 -27.41
C GLN A 302 -37.66 -1.35 -28.55
N LEU A 303 -37.44 -2.49 -29.21
CA LEU A 303 -38.35 -2.99 -30.25
C LEU A 303 -39.73 -3.33 -29.65
N ARG A 304 -39.77 -4.03 -28.51
CA ARG A 304 -41.05 -4.30 -27.80
C ARG A 304 -41.80 -3.04 -27.40
N LEU A 305 -41.09 -1.98 -26.99
CA LEU A 305 -41.71 -0.68 -26.70
C LEU A 305 -42.27 -0.01 -27.95
N LYS A 306 -41.62 -0.15 -29.12
CA LYS A 306 -42.14 0.36 -30.40
C LYS A 306 -43.39 -0.38 -30.82
N GLU A 307 -43.36 -1.71 -30.81
CA GLU A 307 -44.52 -2.58 -31.11
C GLU A 307 -45.72 -2.22 -30.24
N LEU A 308 -45.51 -2.13 -28.92
CA LEU A 308 -46.59 -1.80 -27.99
C LEU A 308 -47.14 -0.39 -28.21
N ASN A 309 -46.29 0.60 -28.53
CA ASN A 309 -46.74 1.95 -28.87
C ASN A 309 -47.53 1.99 -30.19
N GLU A 310 -47.15 1.19 -31.17
CA GLU A 310 -47.90 1.03 -32.43
C GLU A 310 -49.25 0.37 -32.19
N GLU A 311 -49.32 -0.67 -31.34
CA GLU A 311 -50.57 -1.28 -30.90
C GLU A 311 -51.49 -0.28 -30.19
N TYR A 312 -50.95 0.58 -29.31
CA TYR A 312 -51.72 1.65 -28.67
C TYR A 312 -52.25 2.66 -29.69
N ARG A 313 -51.43 3.08 -30.65
CA ARG A 313 -51.86 4.00 -31.72
C ARG A 313 -52.94 3.38 -32.59
N ALA A 314 -52.76 2.14 -33.01
CA ALA A 314 -53.75 1.41 -33.81
C ALA A 314 -55.08 1.30 -33.07
N ARG A 315 -55.05 0.96 -31.78
CA ARG A 315 -56.26 0.87 -30.94
C ARG A 315 -56.97 2.22 -30.81
N LEU A 316 -56.23 3.32 -30.63
CA LEU A 316 -56.80 4.67 -30.61
C LEU A 316 -57.44 5.06 -31.95
N VAL A 317 -56.84 4.65 -33.06
CA VAL A 317 -57.41 4.86 -34.40
C VAL A 317 -58.72 4.09 -34.56
N TYR A 318 -58.77 2.81 -34.20
CA TYR A 318 -60.02 2.02 -34.21
C TYR A 318 -61.11 2.67 -33.35
N TYR A 319 -60.75 3.15 -32.14
CA TYR A 319 -61.70 3.87 -31.29
C TYR A 319 -62.22 5.17 -31.90
N LEU A 320 -61.42 5.87 -32.71
CA LEU A 320 -61.83 7.08 -33.42
C LEU A 320 -62.67 6.77 -34.66
N GLU A 321 -62.32 5.71 -35.40
CA GLU A 321 -63.08 5.20 -36.55
C GLU A 321 -64.46 4.71 -36.12
N ASP A 322 -64.55 3.90 -35.07
CA ASP A 322 -65.84 3.44 -34.51
C ASP A 322 -66.72 4.60 -34.02
N LEU A 323 -66.12 5.66 -33.46
CA LEU A 323 -66.84 6.88 -33.09
C LEU A 323 -67.33 7.63 -34.33
N ALA A 324 -66.50 7.76 -35.36
CA ALA A 324 -66.86 8.42 -36.62
C ALA A 324 -67.99 7.68 -37.35
N ASP A 325 -67.89 6.35 -37.50
CA ASP A 325 -68.90 5.49 -38.11
C ASP A 325 -70.24 5.56 -37.35
N TYR A 326 -70.18 5.67 -36.02
CA TYR A 326 -71.38 5.88 -35.20
C TYR A 326 -72.03 7.25 -35.45
N PHE A 327 -71.23 8.32 -35.60
CA PHE A 327 -71.75 9.67 -35.90
C PHE A 327 -72.27 9.78 -37.34
N ASP A 328 -71.65 9.11 -38.31
CA ASP A 328 -72.09 9.08 -39.72
C ASP A 328 -73.36 8.25 -39.92
N GLY A 329 -73.56 7.19 -39.12
CA GLY A 329 -74.80 6.41 -39.10
C GLY A 329 -75.97 7.11 -38.40
N LEU A 330 -75.72 8.21 -37.68
CA LEU A 330 -76.70 8.96 -36.88
C LEU A 330 -77.49 9.98 -37.75
N GLY A 331 -78.17 9.51 -38.79
CA GLY A 331 -79.05 10.36 -39.60
C GLY A 331 -80.22 10.91 -38.78
N GLU A 332 -80.17 12.22 -38.45
CA GLU A 332 -81.17 13.14 -37.87
C GLU A 332 -82.15 12.70 -36.73
N SER A 333 -82.35 11.42 -36.40
CA SER A 333 -83.26 10.99 -35.33
C SER A 333 -82.49 10.47 -34.10
N LYS A 334 -82.36 11.29 -33.06
CA LYS A 334 -81.71 10.90 -31.79
C LYS A 334 -82.67 10.10 -30.91
N SER A 335 -82.58 8.77 -30.93
CA SER A 335 -83.32 7.93 -29.98
C SER A 335 -82.58 7.82 -28.63
N PRO A 336 -83.28 7.75 -27.48
CA PRO A 336 -82.64 7.53 -26.17
C PRO A 336 -81.87 6.21 -26.06
N SER A 337 -82.21 5.23 -26.89
CA SER A 337 -81.55 3.92 -26.94
C SER A 337 -80.12 4.01 -27.50
N GLU A 338 -79.91 4.86 -28.51
CA GLU A 338 -78.60 5.03 -29.16
C GLU A 338 -77.60 5.75 -28.26
N GLN A 339 -78.04 6.74 -27.46
CA GLN A 339 -77.18 7.41 -26.48
C GLN A 339 -76.66 6.45 -25.39
N SER A 340 -77.46 5.45 -25.02
CA SER A 340 -77.03 4.41 -24.07
C SER A 340 -76.00 3.46 -24.69
N LYS A 341 -76.09 3.17 -25.99
CA LYS A 341 -75.07 2.38 -26.72
C LYS A 341 -73.74 3.14 -26.83
N MET A 342 -73.77 4.44 -27.11
CA MET A 342 -72.57 5.29 -27.14
C MET A 342 -71.87 5.34 -25.78
N ARG A 343 -72.64 5.49 -24.69
CA ARG A 343 -72.09 5.44 -23.33
C ARG A 343 -71.45 4.09 -23.03
N ALA A 344 -72.11 2.98 -23.36
CA ALA A 344 -71.54 1.65 -23.16
C ALA A 344 -70.23 1.42 -23.94
N PHE A 345 -70.13 1.96 -25.16
CA PHE A 345 -68.89 1.90 -25.95
C PHE A 345 -67.76 2.75 -25.34
N LEU A 346 -68.03 3.99 -24.97
CA LEU A 346 -67.06 4.86 -24.29
C LEU A 346 -66.61 4.26 -22.95
N ASP A 347 -67.52 3.64 -22.20
CA ASP A 347 -67.21 2.94 -20.97
C ASP A 347 -66.31 1.71 -21.23
N SER A 348 -66.56 0.95 -22.30
CA SER A 348 -65.70 -0.15 -22.74
C SER A 348 -64.30 0.33 -23.13
N MET A 349 -64.21 1.41 -23.91
CA MET A 349 -62.93 2.02 -24.31
C MET A 349 -62.11 2.48 -23.11
N LEU A 350 -62.76 3.21 -22.18
CA LEU A 350 -62.12 3.66 -20.95
C LEU A 350 -61.67 2.49 -20.08
N GLN A 351 -62.46 1.41 -20.05
CA GLN A 351 -62.10 0.20 -19.33
C GLN A 351 -60.88 -0.50 -19.95
N ASP A 352 -60.82 -0.63 -21.27
CA ASP A 352 -59.68 -1.23 -21.98
C ASP A 352 -58.39 -0.43 -21.77
N VAL A 353 -58.47 0.90 -21.83
CA VAL A 353 -57.33 1.79 -21.54
C VAL A 353 -56.87 1.59 -20.10
N ARG A 354 -57.78 1.58 -19.13
CA ARG A 354 -57.45 1.30 -17.71
C ARG A 354 -56.79 -0.07 -17.52
N LEU A 355 -57.29 -1.11 -18.19
CA LEU A 355 -56.71 -2.46 -18.11
C LEU A 355 -55.30 -2.50 -18.71
N SER A 356 -55.07 -1.83 -19.84
CA SER A 356 -53.74 -1.77 -20.46
C SER A 356 -52.70 -1.05 -19.58
N TYR A 357 -53.10 0.03 -18.90
CA TYR A 357 -52.24 0.71 -17.93
C TYR A 357 -51.96 -0.17 -16.71
N ARG A 358 -52.96 -0.90 -16.21
CA ARG A 358 -52.76 -1.87 -15.11
C ARG A 358 -51.78 -2.98 -15.49
N VAL A 359 -51.89 -3.56 -16.68
CA VAL A 359 -50.96 -4.61 -17.16
C VAL A 359 -49.54 -4.05 -17.28
N ARG A 360 -49.38 -2.84 -17.82
CA ARG A 360 -48.06 -2.18 -17.91
C ARG A 360 -47.48 -1.87 -16.53
N GLU A 361 -48.30 -1.39 -15.60
CA GLU A 361 -47.89 -1.14 -14.21
C GLU A 361 -47.44 -2.44 -13.52
N GLU A 362 -48.17 -3.54 -13.73
CA GLU A 362 -47.81 -4.86 -13.19
C GLU A 362 -46.50 -5.39 -13.78
N GLN A 363 -46.27 -5.20 -15.08
CA GLN A 363 -44.99 -5.54 -15.73
C GLN A 363 -43.82 -4.74 -15.14
N LEU A 364 -43.98 -3.42 -14.98
CA LEU A 364 -42.97 -2.55 -14.38
C LEU A 364 -42.71 -2.92 -12.92
N ALA A 365 -43.76 -3.19 -12.15
CA ALA A 365 -43.64 -3.65 -10.77
C ALA A 365 -42.90 -5.00 -10.69
N THR A 366 -43.18 -5.93 -11.61
CA THR A 366 -42.51 -7.24 -11.68
C THR A 366 -41.04 -7.11 -12.05
N ALA A 367 -40.71 -6.26 -13.04
CA ALA A 367 -39.33 -5.94 -13.40
C ALA A 367 -38.57 -5.29 -12.24
N ALA A 368 -39.15 -4.30 -11.56
CA ALA A 368 -38.57 -3.65 -10.39
C ALA A 368 -38.31 -4.65 -9.25
N ARG A 369 -39.27 -5.55 -8.97
CA ARG A 369 -39.08 -6.64 -7.99
C ARG A 369 -37.96 -7.59 -8.41
N SER A 370 -37.81 -7.88 -9.70
CA SER A 370 -36.74 -8.74 -10.22
C SER A 370 -35.36 -8.10 -10.08
N TYR A 371 -35.22 -6.80 -10.38
CA TYR A 371 -33.98 -6.05 -10.19
C TYR A 371 -33.63 -5.94 -8.71
N LYS A 372 -34.60 -5.65 -7.84
CA LYS A 372 -34.40 -5.66 -6.38
C LYS A 372 -33.87 -7.01 -5.89
N LYS A 373 -34.45 -8.13 -6.37
CA LYS A 373 -33.96 -9.48 -6.05
C LYS A 373 -32.55 -9.73 -6.56
N ARG A 374 -32.22 -9.30 -7.78
CA ARG A 374 -30.87 -9.45 -8.37
C ARG A 374 -29.84 -8.63 -7.58
N LEU A 375 -30.16 -7.38 -7.25
CA LEU A 375 -29.34 -6.51 -6.42
C LEU A 375 -29.06 -7.18 -5.07
N GLN A 376 -30.10 -7.64 -4.36
CA GLN A 376 -29.94 -8.36 -3.10
C GLN A 376 -29.03 -9.59 -3.20
N ARG A 377 -29.06 -10.35 -4.31
CA ARG A 377 -28.14 -11.47 -4.52
C ARG A 377 -26.70 -10.99 -4.67
N ILE A 378 -26.47 -9.96 -5.50
CA ILE A 378 -25.14 -9.37 -5.72
C ILE A 378 -24.57 -8.83 -4.41
N THR A 379 -25.37 -8.08 -3.65
CA THR A 379 -24.98 -7.54 -2.34
C THR A 379 -24.62 -8.67 -1.37
N LYS A 380 -25.39 -9.75 -1.31
CA LYS A 380 -25.05 -10.94 -0.48
C LYS A 380 -23.74 -11.60 -0.91
N THR A 381 -23.53 -11.81 -2.21
CA THR A 381 -22.29 -12.42 -2.71
C THR A 381 -21.07 -11.54 -2.44
N HIS A 382 -21.22 -10.21 -2.54
CA HIS A 382 -20.16 -9.28 -2.22
C HIS A 382 -19.79 -9.29 -0.73
N HIS A 383 -20.79 -9.29 0.15
CA HIS A 383 -20.55 -9.43 1.59
C HIS A 383 -19.81 -10.72 1.93
N ALA A 384 -20.20 -11.85 1.32
CA ALA A 384 -19.51 -13.12 1.52
C ALA A 384 -18.05 -13.07 1.04
N LEU A 385 -17.79 -12.45 -0.11
CA LEU A 385 -16.45 -12.27 -0.65
C LEU A 385 -15.59 -11.36 0.24
N LEU A 386 -16.15 -10.26 0.75
CA LEU A 386 -15.45 -9.37 1.69
C LEU A 386 -15.05 -10.09 2.98
N ILE A 387 -15.93 -10.94 3.51
CA ILE A 387 -15.62 -11.75 4.69
C ILE A 387 -14.47 -12.73 4.39
N ALA A 388 -14.50 -13.40 3.23
CA ALA A 388 -13.43 -14.30 2.83
C ALA A 388 -12.09 -13.55 2.64
N TYR A 389 -12.14 -12.39 1.98
CA TYR A 389 -10.99 -11.52 1.78
C TYR A 389 -10.39 -11.06 3.12
N ARG A 390 -11.23 -10.63 4.07
CA ARG A 390 -10.81 -10.27 5.44
C ARG A 390 -10.03 -11.39 6.11
N VAL A 391 -10.63 -12.58 6.13
CA VAL A 391 -10.04 -13.75 6.79
C VAL A 391 -8.69 -14.10 6.14
N GLN A 392 -8.61 -14.06 4.82
CA GLN A 392 -7.36 -14.32 4.10
C GLN A 392 -6.30 -13.25 4.41
N ARG A 393 -6.67 -11.98 4.43
CA ARG A 393 -5.77 -10.86 4.73
C ARG A 393 -5.24 -10.92 6.16
N ASP A 394 -6.11 -11.19 7.13
CA ASP A 394 -5.74 -11.36 8.53
C ASP A 394 -4.77 -12.56 8.71
N GLN A 395 -4.96 -13.65 7.95
CA GLN A 395 -4.04 -14.80 7.94
C GLN A 395 -2.65 -14.46 7.38
N ILE A 396 -2.58 -13.62 6.34
CA ILE A 396 -1.31 -13.16 5.76
C ILE A 396 -0.58 -12.24 6.75
N LEU A 397 -1.31 -11.29 7.36
CA LEU A 397 -0.75 -10.38 8.37
C LEU A 397 -0.23 -11.13 9.62
N ALA A 398 -0.91 -12.20 10.03
CA ALA A 398 -0.49 -13.04 11.15
C ALA A 398 0.78 -13.87 10.86
N LYS A 399 1.14 -14.09 9.58
CA LYS A 399 2.31 -14.88 9.16
C LYS A 399 3.24 -14.05 8.27
N PRO A 400 4.01 -13.11 8.84
CA PRO A 400 4.90 -12.20 8.09
C PRO A 400 6.10 -12.89 7.44
N GLU A 401 6.32 -14.19 7.68
CA GLU A 401 7.39 -14.98 7.07
C GLU A 401 7.15 -15.29 5.58
N ASN A 402 5.89 -15.20 5.13
CA ASN A 402 5.56 -15.29 3.72
C ASN A 402 5.67 -13.89 3.11
N ASN A 403 6.51 -13.71 2.08
CA ASN A 403 6.67 -12.45 1.33
C ASN A 403 5.43 -12.05 0.50
N LEU A 404 4.23 -12.33 1.02
CA LEU A 404 2.95 -12.07 0.38
C LEU A 404 2.43 -10.73 0.89
N GLU A 405 2.14 -9.83 -0.04
CA GLU A 405 1.52 -8.56 0.26
C GLU A 405 0.04 -8.78 0.63
N PRO A 406 -0.45 -8.29 1.80
CA PRO A 406 -1.83 -8.50 2.24
C PRO A 406 -2.90 -7.85 1.34
N GLY A 407 -2.51 -6.91 0.48
CA GLY A 407 -3.41 -6.15 -0.38
C GLY A 407 -4.19 -5.04 0.36
N PRO A 408 -5.00 -4.27 -0.39
CA PRO A 408 -5.66 -3.07 0.12
C PRO A 408 -6.74 -3.37 1.19
N PRO A 409 -6.92 -2.50 2.19
CA PRO A 409 -7.97 -2.67 3.22
C PRO A 409 -9.39 -2.83 2.66
N GLU A 410 -10.25 -3.54 3.39
CA GLU A 410 -11.66 -3.78 3.01
C GLU A 410 -12.47 -2.50 2.76
N ALA A 411 -12.07 -1.38 3.37
CA ALA A 411 -12.71 -0.08 3.21
C ALA A 411 -12.71 0.42 1.74
N HIS A 412 -11.79 -0.08 0.90
CA HIS A 412 -11.71 0.27 -0.52
C HIS A 412 -12.79 -0.42 -1.38
N PHE A 413 -13.49 -1.41 -0.83
CA PHE A 413 -14.50 -2.19 -1.55
C PHE A 413 -15.90 -1.84 -1.01
N SER A 414 -16.51 -0.79 -1.57
CA SER A 414 -17.90 -0.42 -1.29
C SER A 414 -18.73 -0.47 -2.57
N LEU A 415 -19.71 -1.38 -2.64
CA LEU A 415 -20.63 -1.49 -3.78
C LEU A 415 -21.83 -0.55 -3.73
N GLU A 416 -22.30 -0.20 -2.53
CA GLU A 416 -23.56 0.54 -2.36
C GLU A 416 -23.30 2.05 -2.19
N PRO A 417 -24.06 2.93 -2.88
CA PRO A 417 -24.08 4.36 -2.59
C PRO A 417 -24.44 4.59 -1.12
N THR A 418 -23.69 5.44 -0.44
CA THR A 418 -23.83 5.72 1.02
C THR A 418 -25.26 6.12 1.42
N GLU A 419 -26.07 6.58 0.48
CA GLU A 419 -27.44 7.06 0.69
C GLU A 419 -28.46 5.94 0.97
N LEU A 420 -28.26 4.74 0.43
CA LEU A 420 -29.18 3.59 0.55
C LEU A 420 -28.84 2.63 1.69
N LYS A 421 -27.76 2.89 2.43
CA LYS A 421 -27.26 2.04 3.51
C LYS A 421 -28.02 2.27 4.81
N ASP A 422 -28.35 1.16 5.48
CA ASP A 422 -28.86 1.18 6.84
C ASP A 422 -27.83 1.82 7.80
N ALA A 423 -28.28 2.41 8.91
CA ALA A 423 -27.39 3.08 9.88
C ALA A 423 -26.24 2.17 10.37
N ILE A 424 -26.55 0.88 10.54
CA ILE A 424 -25.59 -0.16 10.93
C ILE A 424 -24.52 -0.38 9.85
N GLU A 425 -24.89 -0.34 8.57
CA GLU A 425 -23.94 -0.52 7.46
C GLU A 425 -23.04 0.71 7.28
N LYS A 426 -23.56 1.90 7.58
CA LYS A 426 -22.77 3.15 7.62
C LYS A 426 -21.75 3.13 8.76
N GLU A 427 -22.17 2.76 9.96
CA GLU A 427 -21.26 2.60 11.11
C GLU A 427 -20.20 1.53 10.83
N LEU A 428 -20.59 0.39 10.26
CA LEU A 428 -19.66 -0.67 9.86
C LEU A 428 -18.65 -0.18 8.81
N GLN A 429 -19.07 0.66 7.87
CA GLN A 429 -18.16 1.26 6.90
C GLN A 429 -17.18 2.23 7.54
N GLN A 430 -17.65 3.05 8.50
CA GLN A 430 -16.79 3.97 9.23
C GLN A 430 -15.76 3.21 10.08
N LEU A 431 -16.18 2.14 10.77
CA LEU A 431 -15.26 1.24 11.49
C LEU A 431 -14.22 0.59 10.56
N ARG A 432 -14.60 0.24 9.33
CA ARG A 432 -13.65 -0.28 8.32
C ARG A 432 -12.63 0.78 7.91
N GLN A 433 -13.05 2.03 7.74
CA GLN A 433 -12.16 3.15 7.41
C GLN A 433 -11.20 3.47 8.56
N ASP A 434 -11.70 3.50 9.80
CA ASP A 434 -10.88 3.70 10.99
C ASP A 434 -9.88 2.57 11.19
N LYS A 435 -10.30 1.31 10.99
CA LYS A 435 -9.40 0.14 10.98
C LYS A 435 -8.30 0.31 9.92
N ALA A 436 -8.64 0.70 8.69
CA ALA A 436 -7.66 0.94 7.62
C ALA A 436 -6.66 2.05 7.98
N ARG A 437 -7.13 3.14 8.60
CA ARG A 437 -6.28 4.25 9.07
C ARG A 437 -5.30 3.80 10.15
N LEU A 438 -5.78 3.05 11.14
CA LEU A 438 -4.95 2.52 12.23
C LEU A 438 -3.93 1.51 11.73
N GLU A 439 -4.30 0.64 10.79
CA GLU A 439 -3.37 -0.26 10.11
C GLU A 439 -2.26 0.49 9.38
N GLY A 440 -2.60 1.55 8.63
CA GLY A 440 -1.60 2.39 7.95
C GLY A 440 -0.63 3.06 8.92
N GLN A 441 -1.12 3.51 10.08
CA GLN A 441 -0.28 4.07 11.15
C GLN A 441 0.63 3.02 11.80
N LEU A 442 0.13 1.80 12.01
CA LEU A 442 0.92 0.68 12.55
C LEU A 442 2.01 0.25 11.57
N GLN A 443 1.71 0.18 10.27
CA GLN A 443 2.69 -0.15 9.25
C GLN A 443 3.77 0.94 9.16
N ALA A 444 3.39 2.21 9.10
CA ALA A 444 4.34 3.32 9.11
C ALA A 444 5.22 3.36 10.38
N SER A 445 4.63 3.04 11.55
CA SER A 445 5.37 2.93 12.81
C SER A 445 6.33 1.74 12.80
N ARG A 446 5.94 0.61 12.22
CA ARG A 446 6.79 -0.58 12.07
C ARG A 446 7.97 -0.32 11.15
N ASP A 447 7.75 0.38 10.04
CA ASP A 447 8.80 0.76 9.10
C ASP A 447 9.77 1.78 9.73
N GLN A 448 9.26 2.77 10.46
CA GLN A 448 10.08 3.69 11.27
C GLN A 448 10.84 2.98 12.40
N SER A 449 10.27 1.92 12.99
CA SER A 449 10.93 1.10 14.01
C SER A 449 12.02 0.23 13.41
N HIS A 450 11.81 -0.33 12.22
CA HIS A 450 12.81 -1.11 11.50
C HIS A 450 14.03 -0.27 11.08
N ASP A 451 13.81 0.97 10.66
CA ASP A 451 14.90 1.90 10.32
C ASP A 451 15.65 2.39 11.58
N LYS A 452 14.94 2.73 12.66
CA LYS A 452 15.57 3.10 13.94
C LYS A 452 16.28 1.94 14.64
N LEU A 453 15.71 0.73 14.59
CA LEU A 453 16.35 -0.47 15.15
C LEU A 453 17.55 -0.92 14.33
N LYS A 454 17.53 -0.79 12.99
CA LYS A 454 18.74 -1.04 12.18
C LYS A 454 19.86 -0.07 12.54
N GLN A 455 19.56 1.21 12.67
CA GLN A 455 20.55 2.24 12.98
C GLN A 455 21.13 2.10 14.40
N LEU A 456 20.28 1.87 15.41
CA LEU A 456 20.72 1.65 16.80
C LEU A 456 21.39 0.28 17.02
N CYS A 457 20.98 -0.77 16.30
CA CYS A 457 21.58 -2.10 16.42
C CYS A 457 22.94 -2.17 15.74
N GLU A 458 23.17 -1.47 14.61
CA GLU A 458 24.49 -1.43 13.97
C GLU A 458 25.53 -0.70 14.82
N GLU A 459 25.17 0.44 15.42
CA GLU A 459 26.05 1.19 16.32
C GLU A 459 26.27 0.44 17.64
N SER A 460 25.20 -0.03 18.30
CA SER A 460 25.29 -0.76 19.57
C SER A 460 25.99 -2.13 19.43
N CYS A 461 25.73 -2.92 18.38
CA CYS A 461 26.52 -4.12 18.11
C CYS A 461 27.95 -3.80 17.66
N GLY A 462 28.18 -2.66 17.01
CA GLY A 462 29.53 -2.14 16.72
C GLY A 462 30.35 -1.97 17.98
N ASP A 463 29.75 -1.33 18.98
CA ASP A 463 30.39 -1.02 20.27
C ASP A 463 30.58 -2.27 21.14
N ILE A 464 29.59 -3.16 21.21
CA ILE A 464 29.73 -4.45 21.91
C ILE A 464 30.85 -5.29 21.28
N ARG A 465 30.95 -5.33 19.94
CA ARG A 465 32.04 -6.05 19.26
C ARG A 465 33.41 -5.41 19.48
N LYS A 466 33.49 -4.08 19.60
CA LYS A 466 34.74 -3.38 19.97
C LYS A 466 35.14 -3.73 21.41
N GLN A 467 34.22 -3.62 22.36
CA GLN A 467 34.46 -3.98 23.76
C GLN A 467 34.89 -5.44 23.92
N LEU A 468 34.25 -6.38 23.21
CA LEU A 468 34.65 -7.78 23.22
C LEU A 468 36.06 -8.01 22.63
N ARG A 469 36.43 -7.28 21.57
CA ARG A 469 37.80 -7.33 21.02
C ARG A 469 38.82 -6.78 22.02
N GLU A 470 38.55 -5.63 22.62
CA GLU A 470 39.44 -5.02 23.63
C GLU A 470 39.61 -5.92 24.86
N ILE A 471 38.55 -6.56 25.35
CA ILE A 471 38.62 -7.53 26.46
C ILE A 471 39.45 -8.75 26.04
N THR A 472 39.26 -9.26 24.83
CA THR A 472 40.00 -10.43 24.32
C THR A 472 41.49 -10.10 24.14
N GLU A 473 41.82 -8.92 23.62
CA GLU A 473 43.19 -8.44 23.47
C GLU A 473 43.86 -8.20 24.82
N PHE A 474 43.15 -7.59 25.77
CA PHE A 474 43.64 -7.40 27.14
C PHE A 474 43.90 -8.75 27.85
N GLN A 475 43.00 -9.72 27.68
CA GLN A 475 43.15 -11.05 28.25
C GLN A 475 44.33 -11.80 27.61
N PHE A 476 44.50 -11.69 26.29
CA PHE A 476 45.64 -12.27 25.58
C PHE A 476 46.97 -11.66 26.02
N PHE A 477 47.05 -10.33 26.15
CA PHE A 477 48.24 -9.64 26.63
C PHE A 477 48.60 -10.05 28.07
N LYS A 478 47.60 -10.13 28.95
CA LYS A 478 47.79 -10.56 30.33
C LYS A 478 48.24 -12.02 30.41
N GLN A 479 47.64 -12.91 29.61
CA GLN A 479 48.04 -14.32 29.51
C GLN A 479 49.50 -14.46 29.05
N ALA A 480 49.89 -13.73 28.00
CA ALA A 480 51.27 -13.74 27.50
C ALA A 480 52.28 -13.24 28.55
N SER A 481 51.90 -12.24 29.36
CA SER A 481 52.75 -11.74 30.45
C SER A 481 52.97 -12.79 31.55
N PHE A 482 51.91 -13.53 31.93
CA PHE A 482 52.01 -14.61 32.91
C PHE A 482 52.81 -15.81 32.38
N GLU A 483 52.68 -16.15 31.10
CA GLU A 483 53.47 -17.22 30.49
C GLU A 483 54.97 -16.89 30.46
N LYS A 484 55.31 -15.62 30.20
CA LYS A 484 56.69 -15.13 30.28
C LYS A 484 57.24 -15.21 31.71
N GLU A 485 56.45 -14.81 32.70
CA GLU A 485 56.85 -14.92 34.11
C GLU A 485 57.01 -16.38 34.53
N ARG A 486 56.09 -17.26 34.11
CA ARG A 486 56.18 -18.70 34.36
C ARG A 486 57.45 -19.31 33.75
N ALA A 487 57.80 -18.94 32.52
CA ALA A 487 59.03 -19.40 31.87
C ALA A 487 60.29 -18.90 32.61
N LEU A 488 60.27 -17.67 33.10
CA LEU A 488 61.37 -17.09 33.88
C LEU A 488 61.51 -17.77 35.26
N LEU A 489 60.40 -18.11 35.92
CA LEU A 489 60.41 -18.86 37.16
C LEU A 489 60.90 -20.29 36.95
N LEU A 490 60.46 -20.97 35.88
CA LEU A 490 60.92 -22.32 35.54
C LEU A 490 62.42 -22.37 35.26
N THR A 491 62.95 -21.40 34.50
CA THR A 491 64.39 -21.32 34.25
C THR A 491 65.18 -21.05 35.52
N ARG A 492 64.69 -20.15 36.40
CA ARG A 492 65.32 -19.91 37.71
C ARG A 492 65.29 -21.15 38.61
N ALA A 493 64.19 -21.88 38.63
CA ALA A 493 64.06 -23.12 39.39
C ALA A 493 65.05 -24.19 38.88
N ALA A 494 65.15 -24.38 37.57
CA ALA A 494 66.10 -25.32 36.97
C ALA A 494 67.56 -24.97 37.30
N VAL A 495 67.92 -23.69 37.33
CA VAL A 495 69.26 -23.25 37.76
C VAL A 495 69.48 -23.53 39.24
N ALA A 496 68.50 -23.27 40.11
CA ALA A 496 68.61 -23.57 41.53
C ALA A 496 68.74 -25.09 41.79
N GLU A 497 67.99 -25.92 41.06
CA GLU A 497 68.12 -27.39 41.11
C GLU A 497 69.51 -27.85 40.69
N ALA A 498 70.08 -27.27 39.62
CA ALA A 498 71.44 -27.55 39.19
C ALA A 498 72.49 -27.17 40.25
N GLN A 499 72.32 -26.01 40.90
CA GLN A 499 73.20 -25.57 41.99
C GLN A 499 73.12 -26.50 43.21
N VAL A 500 71.92 -26.97 43.56
CA VAL A 500 71.75 -27.95 44.64
C VAL A 500 72.44 -29.27 44.29
N LEU A 501 72.29 -29.76 43.06
CA LEU A 501 73.00 -30.96 42.59
C LEU A 501 74.52 -30.79 42.61
N GLU A 502 75.03 -29.60 42.27
CA GLU A 502 76.46 -29.29 42.34
C GLU A 502 76.96 -29.30 43.80
N LEU A 503 76.23 -28.66 44.72
CA LEU A 503 76.55 -28.69 46.15
C LEU A 503 76.44 -30.08 46.75
N GLN A 504 75.47 -30.87 46.33
CA GLN A 504 75.31 -32.26 46.74
C GLN A 504 76.50 -33.09 46.26
N ASN A 505 76.87 -32.98 44.97
CA ASN A 505 78.08 -33.62 44.45
C ASN A 505 79.36 -33.16 45.16
N TYR A 506 79.48 -31.88 45.50
CA TYR A 506 80.60 -31.38 46.29
C TYR A 506 80.63 -32.05 47.67
N THR A 507 79.48 -32.11 48.35
CA THR A 507 79.36 -32.77 49.65
C THR A 507 79.71 -34.25 49.54
N ASP A 508 79.12 -35.00 48.61
CA ASP A 508 79.38 -36.43 48.43
C ASP A 508 80.85 -36.72 48.11
N ASN A 509 81.48 -35.92 47.24
CA ASN A 509 82.88 -36.10 46.87
C ASN A 509 83.86 -35.69 47.98
N HIS A 510 83.60 -34.59 48.69
CA HIS A 510 84.53 -34.04 49.68
C HIS A 510 84.32 -34.64 51.07
N LEU A 511 83.09 -34.98 51.45
CA LEU A 511 82.78 -35.56 52.76
C LEU A 511 83.38 -36.96 52.88
N GLY A 512 83.29 -37.79 51.83
CA GLY A 512 83.99 -39.07 51.76
C GLY A 512 85.52 -38.93 51.79
N ARG A 513 86.08 -37.90 51.14
CA ARG A 513 87.53 -37.61 51.22
C ARG A 513 87.93 -37.14 52.62
N TYR A 514 87.15 -36.28 53.26
CA TYR A 514 87.43 -35.83 54.62
C TYR A 514 87.29 -36.97 55.63
N GLU A 515 86.33 -37.89 55.46
CA GLU A 515 86.25 -39.09 56.30
C GLU A 515 87.50 -39.98 56.14
N GLN A 516 87.97 -40.18 54.90
CA GLN A 516 89.21 -40.91 54.62
C GLN A 516 90.43 -40.20 55.20
N GLU A 517 90.52 -38.88 55.08
CA GLU A 517 91.61 -38.07 55.65
C GLU A 517 91.56 -38.08 57.18
N ILE A 518 90.37 -37.98 57.79
CA ILE A 518 90.19 -38.05 59.24
C ILE A 518 90.53 -39.44 59.75
N THR A 519 90.14 -40.52 59.06
CA THR A 519 90.52 -41.88 59.44
C THR A 519 92.01 -42.13 59.27
N HIS A 520 92.63 -41.61 58.21
CA HIS A 520 94.08 -41.63 58.00
C HIS A 520 94.82 -40.85 59.10
N LEU A 521 94.37 -39.63 59.43
CA LEU A 521 94.92 -38.80 60.49
C LEU A 521 94.70 -39.42 61.88
N ARG A 522 93.55 -40.06 62.14
CA ARG A 522 93.31 -40.83 63.38
C ARG A 522 94.18 -42.08 63.43
N GLY A 523 94.49 -42.71 62.29
CA GLY A 523 95.46 -43.82 62.22
C GLY A 523 96.89 -43.36 62.51
N LEU A 524 97.28 -42.18 62.03
CA LEU A 524 98.57 -41.53 62.32
C LEU A 524 98.68 -41.03 63.78
N HIS A 525 97.58 -40.59 64.38
CA HIS A 525 97.51 -40.20 65.80
C HIS A 525 97.13 -41.36 66.74
N GLY A 526 96.85 -42.55 66.19
CA GLY A 526 96.54 -43.78 66.90
C GLY A 526 97.76 -44.49 67.50
N THR A 527 98.86 -43.76 67.65
CA THR A 527 99.97 -44.06 68.55
C THR A 527 100.12 -42.90 69.53
N VAL A 528 99.16 -42.74 70.46
CA VAL A 528 99.29 -42.20 71.83
C VAL A 528 97.89 -42.18 72.47
N GLU A 529 97.77 -42.86 73.62
CA GLU A 529 96.70 -42.84 74.64
C GLU A 529 95.40 -43.62 74.35
N GLU A 530 95.21 -44.80 74.93
CA GLU A 530 94.73 -45.07 76.31
C GLU A 530 93.30 -44.59 76.60
N GLU A 531 92.49 -45.57 76.98
CA GLU A 531 91.48 -45.53 78.04
C GLU A 531 90.44 -44.40 78.10
N GLY A 532 89.19 -44.84 78.29
CA GLY A 532 88.22 -44.05 79.03
C GLY A 532 87.10 -43.54 78.15
N ARG A 533 85.98 -44.26 78.13
CA ARG A 533 84.89 -44.11 79.13
C ARG A 533 83.86 -43.06 78.70
N SER A 534 82.62 -43.53 78.82
CA SER A 534 81.41 -42.75 79.12
C SER A 534 80.59 -42.37 77.90
N GLN A 535 79.54 -43.12 77.57
CA GLN A 535 78.23 -43.19 78.25
C GLN A 535 77.20 -42.32 77.51
N SER A 536 76.15 -43.01 77.06
CA SER A 536 74.76 -42.67 77.33
C SER A 536 74.01 -41.70 76.40
N ALA A 537 72.87 -42.24 75.97
CA ALA A 537 71.54 -41.62 75.83
C ALA A 537 71.19 -40.83 74.55
N HIS A 538 70.29 -41.44 73.79
CA HIS A 538 68.90 -40.99 73.59
C HIS A 538 68.66 -39.47 73.50
N LEU A 539 68.04 -39.01 72.39
CA LEU A 539 66.63 -38.60 72.36
C LEU A 539 66.17 -38.28 70.93
N ALA A 540 64.87 -38.50 70.72
CA ALA A 540 64.12 -38.50 69.46
C ALA A 540 63.96 -37.12 68.79
N PRO A 541 63.53 -37.06 67.52
CA PRO A 541 63.07 -35.81 66.92
C PRO A 541 61.60 -35.53 67.26
N HIS A 542 61.31 -34.26 67.50
CA HIS A 542 60.00 -33.64 67.32
C HIS A 542 59.79 -33.26 65.87
#